data_AF-A0AAP9UDY4-F1
#
_entry.id   AF-A0AAP9UDY4-F1
#
_cell.length_a   1.000
_cell.length_b   1.000
_cell.length_c   1.000
_cell.angle_alpha   90.00
_cell.angle_beta   90.00
_cell.angle_gamma   90.00
#
_symmetry.space_group_name_H-M   'P 1'
#
loop_
_entity.id
_entity.type
_entity.pdbx_description
1 polymer ?
#
loop_
_entity_poly.entity_id
_entity_poly.type
_entity_poly.pdbx_seq_one_letter_code
_entity_poly.pdbx_strand_id
1 'polypeptide(L)'
;MMQYENATKKKIREVALNLINEKGYDNVTLKEICEASGINKHTFYYYFDSKDDLLNKYYKIPCQLTSNDLATIMTADSNVEKLWMLNKIFIDFIESSGVTIVKQIVIKNLNDCNIGTFKVNNDRKQILKIQIDIVKKAQENGEILNKTRPDVLVTLLFQQLHATAVRWCFRNGSFDFEYISRYFFEVILDVPEAQRKCKEIDEDMLF
;
A
#
# COMPACT_ATOMS: atom_id res chain seq x y z
N MET A 1 9.13 12.96 -17.90
CA MET A 1 8.93 11.83 -18.84
C MET A 1 8.47 10.63 -18.03
N MET A 2 7.30 10.07 -18.33
CA MET A 2 6.86 8.78 -17.76
C MET A 2 7.86 7.70 -18.18
N GLN A 3 8.60 7.12 -17.23
CA GLN A 3 9.42 5.94 -17.53
C GLN A 3 8.49 4.75 -17.67
N TYR A 4 8.23 4.34 -18.92
CA TYR A 4 7.59 3.06 -19.19
C TYR A 4 8.51 1.95 -18.67
N GLU A 5 7.98 1.14 -17.77
CA GLU A 5 8.71 -0.03 -17.31
C GLU A 5 8.91 -1.00 -18.47
N ASN A 6 10.15 -1.46 -18.66
CA ASN A 6 10.49 -2.46 -19.66
C ASN A 6 9.65 -3.74 -19.42
N ALA A 7 8.95 -4.21 -20.45
CA ALA A 7 8.07 -5.37 -20.36
C ALA A 7 8.77 -6.63 -19.82
N THR A 8 10.05 -6.82 -20.15
CA THR A 8 10.86 -7.93 -19.63
C THR A 8 11.11 -7.77 -18.13
N LYS A 9 11.48 -6.57 -17.69
CA LYS A 9 11.68 -6.26 -16.27
C LYS A 9 10.41 -6.50 -15.45
N LYS A 10 9.27 -6.04 -15.97
CA LYS A 10 7.95 -6.27 -15.38
C LYS A 10 7.63 -7.77 -15.28
N LYS A 11 7.82 -8.53 -16.36
CA LYS A 11 7.61 -9.99 -16.38
C LYS A 11 8.46 -10.72 -15.35
N ILE A 12 9.76 -10.42 -15.28
CA ILE A 12 10.67 -11.04 -14.30
C ILE A 12 10.17 -10.79 -12.87
N ARG A 13 9.76 -9.55 -12.59
CA ARG A 13 9.24 -9.18 -11.28
C ARG A 13 7.95 -9.94 -10.95
N GLU A 14 6.97 -9.94 -11.85
CA GLU A 14 5.68 -10.63 -11.63
C GLU A 14 5.88 -12.13 -11.39
N VAL A 15 6.71 -12.79 -12.20
CA VAL A 15 7.06 -14.21 -12.01
C VAL A 15 7.73 -14.43 -10.66
N ALA A 16 8.68 -13.58 -10.27
CA ALA A 16 9.36 -13.70 -8.98
C ALA A 16 8.39 -13.52 -7.80
N LEU A 17 7.51 -12.51 -7.85
CA LEU A 17 6.52 -12.27 -6.79
C LEU A 17 5.55 -13.44 -6.65
N ASN A 18 5.07 -14.01 -7.77
CA ASN A 18 4.20 -15.18 -7.76
C ASN A 18 4.89 -16.39 -7.13
N LEU A 19 6.10 -16.72 -7.57
CA LEU A 19 6.88 -17.82 -6.99
C LEU A 19 7.11 -17.63 -5.48
N ILE A 20 7.40 -16.39 -5.05
CA ILE A 20 7.63 -16.10 -3.63
C ILE A 20 6.33 -16.26 -2.83
N ASN A 21 5.19 -15.82 -3.36
CA ASN A 21 3.90 -16.02 -2.70
C ASN A 21 3.54 -17.51 -2.59
N GLU A 22 3.85 -18.32 -3.61
CA GLU A 22 3.57 -19.75 -3.61
C GLU A 22 4.49 -20.57 -2.70
N LYS A 23 5.81 -20.29 -2.74
CA LYS A 23 6.81 -21.16 -2.11
C LYS A 23 7.43 -20.56 -0.84
N GLY A 24 7.22 -19.28 -0.58
CA GLY A 24 7.94 -18.53 0.45
C GLY A 24 9.23 -17.91 -0.08
N TYR A 25 9.62 -16.78 0.51
CA TYR A 25 10.77 -15.99 0.05
C TYR A 25 12.07 -16.81 0.02
N ASP A 26 12.40 -17.52 1.10
CA ASP A 26 13.68 -18.23 1.22
C ASP A 26 13.80 -19.45 0.29
N ASN A 27 12.66 -20.01 -0.12
CA ASN A 27 12.61 -21.23 -0.93
C ASN A 27 12.72 -20.98 -2.44
N VAL A 28 12.62 -19.72 -2.88
CA VAL A 28 12.71 -19.38 -4.31
C VAL A 28 14.14 -19.04 -4.70
N THR A 29 14.68 -19.75 -5.70
CA THR A 29 16.01 -19.49 -6.24
C THR A 29 15.98 -18.59 -7.47
N LEU A 30 17.09 -17.89 -7.74
CA LEU A 30 17.26 -17.12 -8.98
C LEU A 30 17.13 -18.00 -10.23
N LYS A 31 17.57 -19.26 -10.15
CA LYS A 31 17.45 -20.23 -11.25
C LYS A 31 15.98 -20.46 -11.61
N GLU A 32 15.13 -20.72 -10.62
CA GLU A 32 13.69 -20.91 -10.84
C GLU A 32 13.03 -19.66 -11.43
N ILE A 33 13.39 -18.47 -10.93
CA ILE A 33 12.87 -17.21 -11.48
C ILE A 33 13.25 -17.07 -12.96
N CYS A 34 14.51 -17.36 -13.32
CA CYS A 34 14.97 -17.30 -14.70
C CYS A 34 14.22 -18.29 -15.59
N GLU A 35 14.09 -19.54 -15.16
CA GLU A 35 13.39 -20.61 -15.88
C GLU A 35 11.91 -20.25 -16.11
N ALA A 36 11.20 -19.86 -15.06
CA ALA A 36 9.78 -19.48 -15.14
C ALA A 36 9.56 -18.19 -15.95
N SER A 37 10.55 -17.29 -15.97
CA SER A 37 10.49 -16.06 -16.78
C SER A 37 10.86 -16.30 -18.25
N GLY A 38 11.46 -17.46 -18.58
CA GLY A 38 11.98 -17.77 -19.91
C GLY A 38 13.21 -16.96 -20.28
N ILE A 39 14.09 -16.67 -19.31
CA ILE A 39 15.32 -15.89 -19.50
C ILE A 39 16.54 -16.63 -18.96
N ASN A 40 17.75 -16.14 -19.27
CA ASN A 40 18.98 -16.62 -18.65
C ASN A 40 19.40 -15.71 -17.47
N LYS A 41 20.39 -16.17 -16.69
CA LYS A 41 20.93 -15.43 -15.53
C LYS A 41 21.52 -14.07 -15.91
N HIS A 42 22.17 -13.97 -17.08
CA HIS A 42 22.76 -12.71 -17.52
C HIS A 42 21.68 -11.65 -17.76
N THR A 43 20.55 -12.01 -18.37
CA THR A 43 19.38 -11.14 -18.52
C THR A 43 18.78 -10.75 -17.18
N PHE A 44 18.75 -11.65 -16.19
CA PHE A 44 18.30 -11.30 -14.84
C PHE A 44 19.21 -10.22 -14.23
N TYR A 45 20.53 -10.46 -14.22
CA TYR A 45 21.50 -9.52 -13.66
C TYR A 45 21.59 -8.19 -14.39
N TYR A 46 21.14 -8.13 -15.65
CA TYR A 46 20.98 -6.86 -16.36
C TYR A 46 19.91 -5.95 -15.72
N TYR A 47 18.84 -6.52 -15.15
CA TYR A 47 17.75 -5.75 -14.54
C TYR A 47 17.85 -5.64 -13.01
N PHE A 48 18.35 -6.69 -12.35
CA PHE A 48 18.34 -6.86 -10.90
C PHE A 48 19.63 -7.48 -10.40
N ASP A 49 20.23 -6.88 -9.37
CA ASP A 49 21.50 -7.35 -8.81
C ASP A 49 21.32 -8.61 -7.97
N SER A 50 20.12 -8.81 -7.41
CA SER A 50 19.75 -9.97 -6.61
C SER A 50 18.23 -10.09 -6.47
N LYS A 51 17.76 -11.18 -5.83
CA LYS A 51 16.35 -11.33 -5.42
C LYS A 51 15.93 -10.24 -4.42
N ASP A 52 16.84 -9.84 -3.52
CA ASP A 52 16.60 -8.74 -2.58
C ASP A 52 16.51 -7.38 -3.29
N ASP A 53 17.38 -7.11 -4.26
CA ASP A 53 17.31 -5.88 -5.07
C ASP A 53 16.02 -5.79 -5.90
N LEU A 54 15.56 -6.90 -6.47
CA LEU A 54 14.28 -6.99 -7.16
C LEU A 54 13.13 -6.55 -6.23
N LEU A 55 13.11 -7.08 -5.02
CA LEU A 55 12.12 -6.74 -4.01
C LEU A 55 12.25 -5.27 -3.56
N ASN A 56 13.46 -4.75 -3.35
CA ASN A 56 13.67 -3.34 -3.00
C ASN A 56 13.14 -2.38 -4.05
N LYS A 57 13.32 -2.73 -5.32
CA LYS A 57 12.78 -1.97 -6.45
C LYS A 57 11.26 -2.04 -6.52
N TYR A 58 10.66 -3.13 -6.03
CA TYR A 58 9.21 -3.30 -5.92
C TYR A 58 8.59 -2.58 -4.71
N TYR A 59 9.26 -2.56 -3.55
CA TYR A 59 8.76 -2.05 -2.26
C TYR A 59 8.51 -0.54 -2.17
N LYS A 60 8.46 0.16 -3.30
CA LYS A 60 8.19 1.59 -3.32
C LYS A 60 6.69 1.79 -3.13
N ILE A 61 6.31 2.61 -2.15
CA ILE A 61 4.94 3.12 -2.03
C ILE A 61 4.52 3.65 -3.40
N PRO A 62 3.34 3.27 -3.91
CA PRO A 62 2.77 3.95 -5.05
C PRO A 62 2.45 5.40 -4.66
N CYS A 63 3.40 6.31 -4.86
CA CYS A 63 3.24 7.74 -4.65
C CYS A 63 2.94 8.48 -5.96
N GLN A 64 2.91 7.76 -7.09
CA GLN A 64 2.65 8.31 -8.41
C GLN A 64 1.20 8.00 -8.78
N LEU A 65 0.37 9.04 -8.81
CA LEU A 65 -1.01 8.92 -9.26
C LEU A 65 -1.03 8.86 -10.78
N THR A 66 -1.67 7.82 -11.33
CA THR A 66 -1.95 7.73 -12.76
C THR A 66 -3.09 8.68 -13.15
N SER A 67 -3.25 8.93 -14.45
CA SER A 67 -4.40 9.69 -14.94
C SER A 67 -5.73 9.02 -14.60
N ASN A 68 -5.76 7.69 -14.53
CA ASN A 68 -6.95 6.96 -14.12
C ASN A 68 -7.24 7.17 -12.63
N ASP A 69 -6.22 7.07 -11.77
CA ASP A 69 -6.38 7.32 -10.32
C ASP A 69 -6.94 8.71 -10.07
N LEU A 70 -6.37 9.73 -10.73
CA LEU A 70 -6.85 11.10 -10.64
C LEU A 70 -8.30 11.25 -11.11
N ALA A 71 -8.67 10.62 -12.22
CA ALA A 71 -10.04 10.66 -12.73
C ALA A 71 -11.01 10.06 -11.71
N THR A 72 -10.69 8.88 -11.17
CA THR A 72 -11.54 8.21 -10.19
C THR A 72 -11.65 9.01 -8.88
N ILE A 73 -10.54 9.58 -8.39
CA ILE A 73 -10.55 10.46 -7.21
C ILE A 73 -11.42 11.69 -7.46
N MET A 74 -11.28 12.37 -8.61
CA MET A 74 -12.05 13.59 -8.87
C MET A 74 -13.56 13.34 -8.93
N THR A 75 -13.98 12.15 -9.37
CA THR A 75 -15.39 11.76 -9.45
C THR A 75 -16.00 11.25 -8.15
N ALA A 76 -15.24 11.10 -7.07
CA ALA A 76 -15.79 10.63 -5.79
C ALA A 76 -16.81 11.63 -5.20
N ASP A 77 -17.85 11.07 -4.57
CA ASP A 77 -19.05 11.78 -4.10
C ASP A 77 -18.78 12.79 -2.98
N SER A 78 -17.70 12.61 -2.22
CA SER A 78 -17.36 13.45 -1.06
C SER A 78 -15.84 13.61 -0.90
N ASN A 79 -15.41 14.55 -0.05
CA ASN A 79 -14.00 14.69 0.32
C ASN A 79 -13.51 13.49 1.13
N VAL A 80 -14.36 12.90 1.97
CA VAL A 80 -14.04 11.65 2.69
C VAL A 80 -13.76 10.51 1.70
N GLU A 81 -14.57 10.35 0.66
CA GLU A 81 -14.32 9.31 -0.35
C GLU A 81 -13.08 9.63 -1.19
N LYS A 82 -12.83 10.90 -1.54
CA LYS A 82 -11.58 11.31 -2.20
C LYS A 82 -10.35 10.93 -1.39
N LEU A 83 -10.41 11.16 -0.08
CA LEU A 83 -9.35 10.78 0.83
C LEU A 83 -9.21 9.25 0.93
N TRP A 84 -10.32 8.52 1.00
CA TRP A 84 -10.32 7.06 1.00
C TRP A 84 -9.64 6.52 -0.25
N MET A 85 -10.00 7.00 -1.43
CA MET A 85 -9.44 6.56 -2.70
C MET A 85 -7.93 6.77 -2.80
N LEU A 86 -7.40 7.87 -2.24
CA LEU A 86 -5.95 8.08 -2.14
C LEU A 86 -5.27 7.02 -1.25
N ASN A 87 -5.92 6.60 -0.17
CA ASN A 87 -5.40 5.54 0.69
C ASN A 87 -5.60 4.14 0.07
N LYS A 88 -6.67 3.95 -0.71
CA LYS A 88 -7.01 2.70 -1.39
C LYS A 88 -5.90 2.26 -2.36
N ILE A 89 -5.22 3.19 -3.01
CA ILE A 89 -4.05 2.88 -3.86
C ILE A 89 -2.97 2.09 -3.10
N PHE A 90 -2.73 2.44 -1.84
CA PHE A 90 -1.79 1.70 -0.99
C PHE A 90 -2.38 0.36 -0.53
N ILE A 91 -3.66 0.34 -0.18
CA ILE A 91 -4.37 -0.88 0.23
C ILE A 91 -4.34 -1.92 -0.89
N ASP A 92 -4.70 -1.52 -2.12
CA ASP A 92 -4.65 -2.36 -3.31
C ASP A 92 -3.23 -2.88 -3.58
N PHE A 93 -2.20 -2.05 -3.34
CA PHE A 93 -0.80 -2.49 -3.43
C PHE A 93 -0.45 -3.56 -2.37
N ILE A 94 -0.89 -3.39 -1.13
CA ILE A 94 -0.66 -4.36 -0.06
C ILE A 94 -1.36 -5.69 -0.37
N GLU A 95 -2.63 -5.64 -0.78
CA GLU A 95 -3.40 -6.84 -1.09
C GLU A 95 -2.86 -7.56 -2.33
N SER A 96 -2.60 -6.83 -3.42
CA SER A 96 -2.04 -7.42 -4.64
C SER A 96 -0.62 -7.96 -4.46
N SER A 97 0.14 -7.46 -3.48
CA SER A 97 1.46 -8.00 -3.14
C SER A 97 1.36 -9.41 -2.53
N GLY A 98 0.31 -9.70 -1.77
CA GLY A 98 0.16 -10.93 -1.00
C GLY A 98 0.96 -10.93 0.31
N VAL A 99 0.45 -11.64 1.32
CA VAL A 99 0.97 -11.60 2.70
C VAL A 99 2.45 -11.98 2.82
N THR A 100 2.92 -12.92 2.00
CA THR A 100 4.32 -13.37 2.03
C THR A 100 5.26 -12.24 1.63
N ILE A 101 4.92 -11.48 0.59
CA ILE A 101 5.69 -10.31 0.15
C ILE A 101 5.62 -9.18 1.19
N VAL A 102 4.44 -8.91 1.73
CA VAL A 102 4.26 -7.84 2.73
C VAL A 102 5.04 -8.14 4.02
N LYS A 103 5.17 -9.42 4.44
CA LYS A 103 6.06 -9.80 5.53
C LYS A 103 7.52 -9.40 5.27
N GLN A 104 8.01 -9.61 4.05
CA GLN A 104 9.37 -9.21 3.67
C GLN A 104 9.53 -7.68 3.66
N ILE A 105 8.49 -6.94 3.24
CA ILE A 105 8.46 -5.47 3.37
C ILE A 105 8.60 -5.04 4.83
N VAL A 106 7.80 -5.62 5.73
CA VAL A 106 7.81 -5.30 7.17
C VAL A 106 9.18 -5.62 7.79
N ILE A 107 9.74 -6.80 7.53
CA ILE A 107 11.07 -7.19 8.01
C ILE A 107 12.13 -6.19 7.54
N LYS A 108 12.06 -5.78 6.27
CA LYS A 108 13.02 -4.84 5.71
C LYS A 108 12.90 -3.45 6.32
N ASN A 109 11.68 -2.96 6.50
CA ASN A 109 11.40 -1.68 7.14
C ASN A 109 11.95 -1.61 8.58
N LEU A 110 11.94 -2.73 9.32
CA LEU A 110 12.51 -2.79 10.68
C LEU A 110 14.04 -2.72 10.68
N ASN A 111 14.69 -3.18 9.61
CA ASN A 111 16.14 -3.19 9.49
C ASN A 111 16.70 -1.91 8.83
N ASP A 112 15.92 -1.23 7.99
CA ASP A 112 16.31 0.03 7.34
C ASP A 112 15.11 0.97 7.15
N CYS A 113 15.13 2.11 7.86
CA CYS A 113 14.09 3.13 7.81
C CYS A 113 14.07 3.94 6.49
N ASN A 114 15.10 3.82 5.64
CA ASN A 114 15.20 4.51 4.35
C ASN A 114 14.73 3.65 3.16
N ILE A 115 14.20 2.46 3.44
CA ILE A 115 13.66 1.52 2.46
C ILE A 115 12.16 1.34 2.68
N GLY A 116 11.46 0.97 1.60
CA GLY A 116 10.11 0.46 1.68
C GLY A 116 9.05 1.53 1.96
N THR A 117 8.05 1.14 2.72
CA THR A 117 6.82 1.92 2.94
C THR A 117 6.95 3.03 3.97
N PHE A 118 8.07 3.14 4.69
CA PHE A 118 8.33 4.25 5.62
C PHE A 118 9.17 5.38 5.02
N LYS A 119 9.74 5.18 3.83
CA LYS A 119 10.57 6.20 3.18
C LYS A 119 9.71 7.40 2.72
N VAL A 120 9.83 8.52 3.43
CA VAL A 120 9.20 9.78 3.02
C VAL A 120 10.09 10.49 2.00
N ASN A 121 9.76 10.33 0.72
CA ASN A 121 10.36 11.09 -0.38
C ASN A 121 9.51 12.33 -0.76
N ASN A 122 9.98 13.13 -1.73
CA ASN A 122 9.29 14.34 -2.17
C ASN A 122 7.89 14.04 -2.74
N ASP A 123 7.73 12.94 -3.47
CA ASP A 123 6.43 12.51 -4.02
C ASP A 123 5.45 12.22 -2.87
N ARG A 124 5.88 11.48 -1.84
CA ARG A 124 5.08 11.21 -0.65
C ARG A 124 4.68 12.51 0.07
N LYS A 125 5.60 13.47 0.19
CA LYS A 125 5.30 14.79 0.77
C LYS A 125 4.22 15.55 -0.01
N GLN A 126 4.18 15.42 -1.33
CA GLN A 126 3.13 16.04 -2.15
C GLN A 126 1.77 15.38 -1.90
N ILE A 127 1.71 14.04 -1.87
CA ILE A 127 0.49 13.31 -1.54
C ILE A 127 -0.01 13.66 -0.15
N LEU A 128 0.87 13.74 0.85
CA LEU A 128 0.49 14.13 2.22
C LEU A 128 -0.15 15.52 2.29
N LYS A 129 0.38 16.50 1.53
CA LYS A 129 -0.23 17.83 1.44
C LYS A 129 -1.64 17.78 0.86
N ILE A 130 -1.84 17.00 -0.22
CA ILE A 130 -3.16 16.80 -0.83
C ILE A 130 -4.12 16.17 0.19
N GLN A 131 -3.69 15.13 0.91
CA GLN A 131 -4.49 14.49 1.95
C GLN A 131 -4.88 15.48 3.07
N ILE A 132 -3.94 16.32 3.52
CA ILE A 132 -4.18 17.37 4.52
C ILE A 132 -5.25 18.37 4.04
N ASP A 133 -5.14 18.83 2.79
CA ASP A 133 -6.10 19.78 2.21
C ASP A 133 -7.49 19.16 2.07
N ILE A 134 -7.58 17.87 1.73
CA ILE A 134 -8.85 17.15 1.65
C ILE A 134 -9.47 16.99 3.04
N VAL A 135 -8.70 16.60 4.06
CA VAL A 135 -9.21 16.50 5.45
C VAL A 135 -9.75 17.85 5.92
N LYS A 136 -9.04 18.94 5.66
CA LYS A 136 -9.50 20.29 6.00
C LYS A 136 -10.86 20.60 5.37
N LYS A 137 -11.02 20.37 4.07
CA LYS A 137 -12.30 20.60 3.35
C LYS A 137 -13.42 19.70 3.88
N ALA A 138 -13.11 18.44 4.16
CA ALA A 138 -14.08 17.50 4.70
C ALA A 138 -14.56 17.91 6.11
N GLN A 139 -13.68 18.48 6.95
CA GLN A 139 -14.06 19.04 8.24
C GLN A 139 -14.94 20.29 8.11
N GLU A 140 -14.64 21.17 7.16
CA GLU A 140 -15.44 22.38 6.84
C GLU A 140 -16.85 22.01 6.36
N ASN A 141 -16.96 20.92 5.59
CA ASN A 141 -18.24 20.41 5.06
C ASN A 141 -19.02 19.52 6.05
N GLY A 142 -18.47 19.22 7.23
CA GLY A 142 -19.11 18.32 8.20
C GLY A 142 -19.09 16.83 7.82
N GLU A 143 -18.26 16.44 6.85
CA GLU A 143 -18.04 15.05 6.44
C GLU A 143 -17.08 14.31 7.41
N ILE A 144 -16.22 15.07 8.11
CA ILE A 144 -15.32 14.59 9.18
C ILE A 144 -15.67 15.35 10.45
N LEU A 145 -16.17 14.63 11.47
CA LEU A 145 -16.57 15.24 12.74
C LEU A 145 -15.39 15.43 13.69
N ASN A 146 -14.35 14.62 13.58
CA ASN A 146 -13.14 14.74 14.39
C ASN A 146 -12.46 16.09 14.11
N LYS A 147 -12.40 16.98 15.11
CA LYS A 147 -11.85 18.35 15.00
C LYS A 147 -10.35 18.46 15.22
N THR A 148 -9.64 17.34 15.37
CA THR A 148 -8.17 17.31 15.44
C THR A 148 -7.57 17.94 14.18
N ARG A 149 -6.38 18.54 14.30
CA ARG A 149 -5.69 19.16 13.16
C ARG A 149 -5.54 18.17 11.97
N PRO A 150 -5.76 18.61 10.72
CA PRO A 150 -5.67 17.74 9.54
C PRO A 150 -4.36 16.96 9.39
N ASP A 151 -3.21 17.59 9.68
CA ASP A 151 -1.89 16.96 9.59
C ASP A 151 -1.70 15.83 10.60
N VAL A 152 -2.29 15.97 11.79
CA VAL A 152 -2.28 14.92 12.81
C VAL A 152 -3.18 13.76 12.38
N LEU A 153 -4.38 14.04 11.86
CA LEU A 153 -5.28 12.99 11.35
C LEU A 153 -4.67 12.19 10.20
N VAL A 154 -4.06 12.85 9.22
CA VAL A 154 -3.35 12.16 8.12
C VAL A 154 -2.19 11.31 8.65
N THR A 155 -1.49 11.80 9.68
CA THR A 155 -0.42 11.03 10.35
C THR A 155 -0.98 9.78 11.03
N LEU A 156 -2.10 9.90 11.74
CA LEU A 156 -2.77 8.78 12.41
C LEU A 156 -3.27 7.74 11.40
N LEU A 157 -3.88 8.17 10.29
CA LEU A 157 -4.31 7.27 9.23
C LEU A 157 -3.13 6.47 8.65
N PHE A 158 -1.99 7.13 8.44
CA PHE A 158 -0.79 6.44 7.96
C PHE A 158 -0.25 5.43 8.97
N GLN A 159 -0.12 5.83 10.25
CA GLN A 159 0.31 4.92 11.32
C GLN A 159 -0.63 3.71 11.45
N GLN A 160 -1.93 3.96 11.38
CA GLN A 160 -2.93 2.91 11.49
C GLN A 160 -2.86 1.92 10.33
N LEU A 161 -2.71 2.40 9.09
CA LEU A 161 -2.56 1.55 7.93
C LEU A 161 -1.34 0.62 8.03
N HIS A 162 -0.23 1.13 8.56
CA HIS A 162 0.96 0.34 8.86
C HIS A 162 0.72 -0.68 9.99
N ALA A 163 0.03 -0.29 11.07
CA ALA A 163 -0.33 -1.19 12.15
C ALA A 163 -1.23 -2.34 11.65
N THR A 164 -2.22 -2.03 10.81
CA THR A 164 -3.07 -3.03 10.15
C THR A 164 -2.23 -3.98 9.31
N ALA A 165 -1.24 -3.48 8.54
CA ALA A 165 -0.41 -4.33 7.68
C ALA A 165 0.44 -5.31 8.49
N VAL A 166 1.04 -4.82 9.59
CA VAL A 166 1.78 -5.67 10.53
C VAL A 166 0.86 -6.73 11.16
N ARG A 167 -0.35 -6.35 11.58
CA ARG A 167 -1.31 -7.29 12.15
C ARG A 167 -1.78 -8.33 11.13
N TRP A 168 -2.02 -7.91 9.89
CA TRP A 168 -2.36 -8.79 8.78
C TRP A 168 -1.25 -9.82 8.52
N CYS A 169 0.01 -9.39 8.55
CA CYS A 169 1.16 -10.28 8.48
C CYS A 169 1.20 -11.29 9.64
N PHE A 170 0.98 -10.86 10.89
CA PHE A 170 0.94 -11.75 12.06
C PHE A 170 -0.17 -12.79 11.97
N ARG A 171 -1.30 -12.41 11.37
CA ARG A 171 -2.47 -13.28 11.18
C ARG A 171 -2.41 -14.07 9.86
N ASN A 172 -1.27 -14.10 9.18
CA ASN A 172 -1.09 -14.80 7.90
C ASN A 172 -2.13 -14.42 6.84
N GLY A 173 -2.57 -13.16 6.84
CA GLY A 173 -3.53 -12.65 5.88
C GLY A 173 -4.97 -13.13 6.12
N SER A 174 -5.31 -13.57 7.34
CA SER A 174 -6.60 -14.22 7.64
C SER A 174 -7.81 -13.29 7.67
N PHE A 175 -7.64 -11.99 7.43
CA PHE A 175 -8.74 -11.02 7.44
C PHE A 175 -8.66 -10.10 6.23
N ASP A 176 -9.80 -9.51 5.88
CA ASP A 176 -9.95 -8.54 4.80
C ASP A 176 -9.22 -7.24 5.16
N PHE A 177 -8.13 -6.96 4.44
CA PHE A 177 -7.25 -5.84 4.74
C PHE A 177 -7.91 -4.50 4.37
N GLU A 178 -8.59 -4.43 3.24
CA GLU A 178 -9.36 -3.26 2.82
C GLU A 178 -10.45 -2.92 3.83
N TYR A 179 -11.27 -3.90 4.22
CA TYR A 179 -12.39 -3.69 5.14
C TYR A 179 -11.93 -3.14 6.49
N ILE A 180 -10.90 -3.76 7.09
CA ILE A 180 -10.37 -3.31 8.38
C ILE A 180 -9.73 -1.93 8.27
N SER A 181 -9.01 -1.67 7.17
CA SER A 181 -8.45 -0.35 6.90
C SER A 181 -9.55 0.71 6.75
N ARG A 182 -10.67 0.37 6.09
CA ARG A 182 -11.82 1.26 5.92
C ARG A 182 -12.51 1.55 7.24
N TYR A 183 -12.75 0.53 8.05
CA TYR A 183 -13.38 0.69 9.36
C TYR A 183 -12.59 1.65 10.25
N PHE A 184 -11.28 1.42 10.42
CA PHE A 184 -10.47 2.30 11.25
C PHE A 184 -10.26 3.69 10.65
N PHE A 185 -10.25 3.82 9.33
CA PHE A 185 -10.26 5.12 8.65
C PHE A 185 -11.50 5.93 9.04
N GLU A 186 -12.69 5.33 8.98
CA GLU A 186 -13.95 5.98 9.35
C GLU A 186 -14.04 6.32 10.83
N VAL A 187 -13.50 5.45 11.70
CA VAL A 187 -13.42 5.68 13.15
C VAL A 187 -12.48 6.82 13.50
N ILE A 188 -11.26 6.84 12.94
CA ILE A 188 -10.27 7.89 13.22
C ILE A 188 -10.80 9.27 12.80
N LEU A 189 -11.45 9.34 11.64
CA LEU A 189 -12.00 10.58 11.10
C LEU A 189 -13.34 10.97 11.74
N ASP A 190 -13.96 10.06 12.49
CA ASP A 190 -15.31 10.23 13.01
C ASP A 190 -16.28 10.61 11.90
N VAL A 191 -16.34 9.77 10.86
CA VAL A 191 -17.27 9.94 9.74
C VAL A 191 -18.70 9.75 10.26
N PRO A 192 -19.67 10.63 9.90
CA PRO A 192 -21.06 10.49 10.30
C PRO A 192 -21.60 9.09 10.02
N GLU A 193 -22.32 8.49 10.97
CA GLU A 193 -22.79 7.11 10.89
C GLU A 193 -23.58 6.81 9.61
N ALA A 194 -24.40 7.77 9.16
CA ALA A 194 -25.17 7.67 7.92
C ALA A 194 -24.29 7.58 6.64
N GLN A 195 -23.04 8.00 6.72
CA GLN A 195 -22.08 8.00 5.61
C GLN A 195 -21.05 6.86 5.70
N ARG A 196 -21.01 6.12 6.83
CA ARG A 196 -20.08 5.00 7.01
C ARG A 196 -20.41 3.84 6.05
N LYS A 197 -19.37 3.28 5.46
CA LYS A 197 -19.43 2.08 4.60
C LYS A 197 -19.19 0.81 5.43
N CYS A 198 -18.46 0.90 6.53
CA CYS A 198 -18.19 -0.22 7.43
C CYS A 198 -18.88 0.01 8.77
N LYS A 199 -19.98 -0.72 9.03
CA LYS A 199 -20.83 -0.51 10.21
C LYS A 199 -20.50 -1.42 11.39
N GLU A 200 -19.93 -2.59 11.13
CA GLU A 200 -19.68 -3.61 12.14
C GLU A 200 -18.25 -4.13 12.02
N ILE A 201 -17.65 -4.52 13.14
CA ILE A 201 -16.36 -5.22 13.17
C ILE A 201 -16.52 -6.39 14.14
N ASP A 202 -16.15 -7.58 13.69
CA ASP A 202 -16.18 -8.78 14.52
C ASP A 202 -15.08 -8.71 15.59
N GLU A 203 -15.35 -9.20 16.80
CA GLU A 203 -14.35 -9.29 17.87
C GLU A 203 -13.14 -10.13 17.45
N ASP A 204 -13.35 -11.18 16.66
CA ASP A 204 -12.28 -12.03 16.10
C ASP A 204 -11.37 -11.26 15.12
N MET A 205 -11.88 -10.15 14.58
CA MET A 205 -11.14 -9.20 13.75
C MET A 205 -10.49 -8.08 14.56
N LEU A 206 -10.87 -7.85 15.83
CA LEU A 206 -10.25 -6.87 16.72
C LEU A 206 -9.09 -7.47 17.53
N PHE A 207 -9.22 -8.73 17.95
CA PHE A 207 -8.25 -9.43 18.79
C PHE A 207 -7.55 -10.55 18.02
#